data_AF-A0A0C9VQB3-F1
#
_entry.id   AF-A0A0C9VQB3-F1
#
_cell.length_a   1.000
_cell.length_b   1.000
_cell.length_c   1.000
_cell.angle_alpha   90.00
_cell.angle_beta   90.00
_cell.angle_gamma   90.00
#
_symmetry.space_group_name_H-M   'P 1'
#
loop_
_entity.id
_entity.type
_entity.pdbx_description
1 polymer ?
#
loop_
_entity_poly.entity_id
_entity_poly.type
_entity_poly.pdbx_seq_one_letter_code
_entity_poly.pdbx_strand_id
1 'polypeptide(L)'
;FTPTKAIRILITKLSTTASGAFLISNSPLKSTIPIQAPIIEQPPDLPLPNWNAAKVAVNPAEFTKEQLACIILELASEPTSAQVYLLTCDGTISQLQAQLIIQNMHLVKMNKALQMKEKVKEADVHLQLFPGGFGRVLTDNDFITLQEDAMGRKAAKDSQKRRKKVARENKQAILAEQKRQWGIIRQSNEAASAAYKVECATLKALGKKKRDWPKAPTCQKKP
;
A
#
# COMPACT_ATOMS: atom_id res chain seq x y z
N PHE A 1 17.46 -27.26 -18.40
CA PHE A 1 16.31 -27.03 -17.50
C PHE A 1 16.64 -25.84 -16.60
N THR A 2 15.99 -24.69 -16.78
CA THR A 2 16.28 -23.47 -16.00
C THR A 2 15.34 -23.39 -14.77
N PRO A 3 15.83 -22.96 -13.59
CA PRO A 3 15.05 -22.90 -12.34
C PRO A 3 13.71 -22.16 -12.48
N THR A 4 13.65 -21.15 -13.34
CA THR A 4 12.48 -20.32 -13.61
C THR A 4 11.32 -21.08 -14.27
N LYS A 5 11.61 -22.07 -15.13
CA LYS A 5 10.56 -22.91 -15.75
C LYS A 5 9.95 -23.86 -14.72
N ALA A 6 10.78 -24.46 -13.85
CA ALA A 6 10.32 -25.37 -12.81
C ALA A 6 9.39 -24.65 -11.80
N ILE A 7 9.77 -23.44 -11.37
CA ILE A 7 8.93 -22.62 -10.47
C ILE A 7 7.59 -22.28 -11.11
N ARG A 8 7.56 -21.90 -12.40
CA ARG A 8 6.30 -21.62 -13.10
C ARG A 8 5.41 -22.85 -13.19
N ILE A 9 5.98 -24.02 -13.47
CA ILE A 9 5.22 -25.29 -13.51
C ILE A 9 4.66 -25.63 -12.13
N LEU A 10 5.47 -25.48 -11.08
CA LEU A 10 5.05 -25.71 -9.69
C LEU A 10 3.89 -24.78 -9.30
N ILE A 11 4.02 -23.49 -9.60
CA ILE A 11 2.96 -22.48 -9.41
C ILE A 11 1.69 -22.87 -10.17
N THR A 12 1.82 -23.29 -11.43
CA THR A 12 0.66 -23.67 -12.24
C THR A 12 -0.04 -24.89 -11.64
N LYS A 13 0.72 -25.91 -11.23
CA LYS A 13 0.18 -27.14 -10.61
C LYS A 13 -0.48 -26.87 -9.26
N LEU A 14 0.12 -26.04 -8.41
CA LEU A 14 -0.48 -25.63 -7.14
C LEU A 14 -1.74 -24.78 -7.36
N SER A 15 -1.79 -23.94 -8.41
CA SER A 15 -2.96 -23.13 -8.72
C SER A 15 -4.18 -23.95 -9.15
N THR A 16 -3.95 -25.16 -9.67
CA THR A 16 -5.02 -26.09 -10.07
C THR A 16 -5.60 -26.91 -8.92
N THR A 17 -4.93 -26.99 -7.76
CA THR A 17 -5.42 -27.73 -6.59
C THR A 17 -6.26 -26.83 -5.69
N ALA A 18 -7.43 -27.31 -5.23
CA ALA A 18 -8.30 -26.53 -4.33
C ALA A 18 -7.59 -26.06 -3.04
N SER A 19 -6.71 -26.89 -2.47
CA SER A 19 -5.88 -26.56 -1.29
C SER A 19 -4.65 -25.69 -1.63
N GLY A 20 -4.02 -25.92 -2.78
CA GLY A 20 -2.80 -25.21 -3.21
C GLY A 20 -3.06 -23.83 -3.82
N ALA A 21 -4.24 -23.61 -4.38
CA ALA A 21 -4.59 -22.37 -5.09
C ALA A 21 -4.56 -21.15 -4.18
N PHE A 22 -4.83 -21.33 -2.89
CA PHE A 22 -4.77 -20.26 -1.89
C PHE A 22 -3.36 -19.66 -1.76
N LEU A 23 -2.30 -20.47 -1.88
CA LEU A 23 -0.91 -20.03 -1.74
C LEU A 23 -0.47 -19.07 -2.86
N ILE A 24 -1.15 -19.12 -4.00
CA ILE A 24 -0.76 -18.43 -5.24
C ILE A 24 -1.84 -17.49 -5.77
N SER A 25 -3.01 -17.52 -5.13
CA SER A 25 -4.13 -16.66 -5.43
C SER A 25 -3.70 -15.19 -5.38
N ASN A 26 -3.70 -14.54 -6.55
CA ASN A 26 -3.58 -13.08 -6.65
C ASN A 26 -4.90 -12.38 -6.30
N SER A 27 -5.95 -13.14 -5.99
CA SER A 27 -7.24 -12.62 -5.58
C SER A 27 -7.06 -11.81 -4.29
N PRO A 28 -7.54 -10.56 -4.24
CA PRO A 28 -7.50 -9.76 -3.02
C PRO A 28 -8.28 -10.47 -1.92
N LEU A 29 -7.67 -10.61 -0.74
CA LEU A 29 -8.37 -11.08 0.45
C LEU A 29 -9.48 -10.08 0.79
N LYS A 30 -10.73 -10.55 0.78
CA LYS A 30 -11.91 -9.75 1.14
C LYS A 30 -12.20 -9.96 2.63
N SER A 31 -12.72 -8.94 3.31
CA SER A 31 -13.10 -9.00 4.73
C SER A 31 -14.22 -10.02 5.01
N THR A 32 -14.92 -10.48 3.97
CA THR A 32 -15.95 -11.51 4.04
C THR A 32 -15.37 -12.92 4.07
N ILE A 33 -14.06 -13.11 3.86
CA ILE A 33 -13.43 -14.42 3.91
C ILE A 33 -13.13 -14.71 5.38
N PRO A 34 -13.78 -15.71 6.00
CA PRO A 34 -13.50 -16.06 7.39
C PRO A 34 -12.06 -16.57 7.51
N ILE A 35 -11.37 -16.16 8.58
CA ILE A 35 -10.09 -16.75 8.95
C ILE A 35 -10.40 -18.21 9.31
N GLN A 36 -9.95 -19.14 8.49
CA GLN A 36 -10.09 -20.56 8.81
C GLN A 36 -9.28 -20.83 10.08
N ALA A 37 -9.94 -21.42 11.08
CA ALA A 37 -9.25 -21.88 12.27
C ALA A 37 -8.16 -22.89 11.89
N PRO A 38 -7.00 -22.88 12.56
CA PRO A 38 -5.99 -23.92 12.38
C PRO A 38 -6.63 -25.30 12.51
N ILE A 39 -6.47 -26.15 11.50
CA ILE A 39 -6.79 -27.56 11.64
C ILE A 39 -5.63 -28.17 12.42
N ILE A 40 -5.75 -28.19 13.75
CA ILE A 40 -4.84 -28.92 14.63
C ILE A 40 -5.21 -30.40 14.46
N GLU A 41 -4.52 -31.07 13.55
CA GLU A 41 -4.63 -32.53 13.45
C GLU A 41 -4.11 -33.14 14.75
N GLN A 42 -4.95 -33.98 15.35
CA GLN A 42 -4.51 -34.75 16.50
C GLN A 42 -3.48 -35.78 16.03
N PRO A 43 -2.43 -36.05 16.83
CA PRO A 43 -1.50 -37.12 16.52
C PRO A 43 -2.28 -38.43 16.31
N PRO A 44 -1.86 -39.29 15.38
CA PRO A 44 -2.47 -40.61 15.26
C PRO A 44 -2.32 -41.37 16.57
N ASP A 45 -3.39 -42.05 16.99
CA ASP A 45 -3.39 -42.93 18.17
C ASP A 45 -2.47 -44.13 17.89
N LEU A 46 -1.18 -43.95 18.20
CA LEU A 46 -0.19 -45.01 18.16
C LEU A 46 0.00 -45.60 19.55
N PRO A 47 0.18 -46.93 19.66
CA PRO A 47 0.56 -47.55 20.91
C PRO A 47 1.89 -46.96 21.37
N LEU A 48 1.94 -46.46 22.61
CA LEU A 48 3.17 -45.95 23.19
C LEU A 48 4.16 -47.11 23.37
N PRO A 49 5.42 -46.96 22.94
CA PRO A 49 6.47 -47.94 23.21
C PRO A 49 6.65 -48.16 24.71
N ASN A 50 6.97 -49.39 25.12
CA ASN A 50 7.24 -49.69 26.52
C ASN A 50 8.66 -49.23 26.87
N TRP A 51 8.80 -47.96 27.25
CA TRP A 51 10.09 -47.37 27.66
C TRP A 51 10.69 -48.01 28.91
N ASN A 52 9.91 -48.81 29.66
CA ASN A 52 10.39 -49.53 30.83
C ASN A 52 10.96 -50.92 30.50
N ALA A 53 10.83 -51.40 29.26
CA ALA A 53 11.39 -52.69 28.82
C ALA A 53 12.92 -52.77 29.04
N ALA A 54 13.63 -51.65 28.90
CA ALA A 54 15.07 -51.56 29.14
C ALA A 54 15.49 -51.68 30.62
N LYS A 55 14.54 -51.56 31.57
CA LYS A 55 14.80 -51.62 33.02
C LYS A 55 14.59 -53.01 33.61
N VAL A 56 14.17 -53.98 32.82
CA VAL A 56 13.94 -55.35 33.29
C VAL A 56 15.31 -55.99 33.58
N ALA A 57 15.65 -56.09 34.85
CA ALA A 57 16.80 -56.87 35.30
C ALA A 57 16.46 -58.36 35.18
N VAL A 58 16.91 -59.00 34.09
CA VAL A 58 16.69 -60.43 33.87
C VAL A 58 17.77 -61.21 34.61
N ASN A 59 17.39 -61.95 35.67
CA ASN A 59 18.28 -62.91 36.33
C ASN A 59 18.20 -64.27 35.61
N PRO A 60 19.21 -64.68 34.81
CA PRO A 60 19.12 -65.88 33.98
C PRO A 60 18.95 -67.19 34.77
N ALA A 61 19.18 -67.19 36.08
CA ALA A 61 18.93 -68.34 36.95
C ALA A 61 17.44 -68.59 37.25
N GLU A 62 16.59 -67.59 37.07
CA GLU A 62 15.15 -67.65 37.42
C GLU A 62 14.25 -67.98 36.22
N PHE A 63 14.79 -67.96 35.00
CA PHE A 63 14.03 -68.13 33.78
C PHE A 63 14.39 -69.42 33.04
N THR A 64 13.37 -70.07 32.51
CA THR A 64 13.53 -71.14 31.53
C THR A 64 14.03 -70.60 30.20
N LYS A 65 14.62 -71.46 29.37
CA LYS A 65 15.13 -71.10 28.05
C LYS A 65 14.03 -70.52 27.15
N GLU A 66 12.83 -71.07 27.25
CA GLU A 66 11.65 -70.65 26.50
C GLU A 66 11.20 -69.25 26.92
N GLN A 67 11.19 -68.95 28.22
CA GLN A 67 10.86 -67.63 28.74
C GLN A 67 11.88 -66.58 28.30
N LEU A 68 13.18 -66.90 28.32
CA LEU A 68 14.23 -66.03 27.81
C LEU A 68 14.06 -65.74 26.31
N ALA A 69 13.69 -66.74 25.51
CA ALA A 69 13.42 -66.54 24.08
C ALA A 69 12.21 -65.60 23.84
N CYS A 70 11.14 -65.74 24.63
CA CYS A 70 10.00 -64.82 24.57
C CYS A 70 10.40 -63.38 24.93
N ILE A 71 11.17 -63.20 26.02
CA ILE A 71 11.66 -61.88 26.45
C ILE A 71 12.54 -61.25 25.37
N ILE A 72 13.42 -62.02 24.73
CA ILE A 72 14.28 -61.53 23.64
C ILE A 72 13.43 -61.08 22.44
N LEU A 73 12.41 -61.84 22.06
CA LEU A 73 11.52 -61.46 20.95
C LEU A 73 10.72 -60.19 21.26
N GLU A 74 10.22 -60.07 22.48
CA GLU A 74 9.51 -58.88 22.95
C GLU A 74 10.45 -57.65 22.95
N LEU A 75 11.63 -57.76 23.59
CA LEU A 75 12.64 -56.70 23.58
C LEU A 75 13.13 -56.36 22.17
N ALA A 76 13.15 -57.30 21.23
CA ALA A 76 13.53 -57.03 19.84
C ALA A 76 12.45 -56.24 19.08
N SER A 77 11.18 -56.41 19.46
CA SER A 77 10.04 -55.70 18.84
C SER A 77 9.87 -54.26 19.34
N GLU A 78 10.27 -53.98 20.59
CA GLU A 78 10.16 -52.65 21.22
C GLU A 78 10.95 -51.53 20.50
N PRO A 79 12.22 -51.74 20.08
CA PRO A 79 12.97 -50.75 19.29
C PRO A 79 12.29 -50.41 17.97
N THR A 80 11.71 -51.40 17.29
CA THR A 80 10.97 -51.18 16.04
C THR A 80 9.72 -50.34 16.31
N SER A 81 8.98 -50.64 17.37
CA SER A 81 7.83 -49.84 17.82
C SER A 81 8.22 -48.39 18.14
N ALA A 82 9.30 -48.20 18.91
CA ALA A 82 9.84 -46.89 19.25
C ALA A 82 10.27 -46.10 18.01
N GLN A 83 10.91 -46.75 17.04
CA GLN A 83 11.33 -46.12 15.79
C GLN A 83 10.13 -45.64 14.96
N VAL A 84 9.08 -46.47 14.84
CA VAL A 84 7.83 -46.10 14.14
C VAL A 84 7.15 -44.91 14.83
N TYR A 85 7.09 -44.93 16.16
CA TYR A 85 6.55 -43.83 16.95
C TYR A 85 7.30 -42.52 16.70
N LEU A 86 8.64 -42.53 16.79
CA LEU A 86 9.47 -41.35 16.56
C LEU A 86 9.31 -40.79 15.14
N LEU A 87 9.34 -41.66 14.12
CA LEU A 87 9.12 -41.25 12.72
C LEU A 87 7.76 -40.56 12.53
N THR A 88 6.73 -41.06 13.22
CA THR A 88 5.39 -40.48 13.16
C THR A 88 5.31 -39.13 13.87
N CYS A 89 5.98 -39.00 15.03
CA CYS A 89 6.12 -37.72 15.72
C CYS A 89 6.84 -36.68 14.85
N ASP A 90 7.95 -37.04 14.22
CA ASP A 90 8.72 -36.15 13.34
C ASP A 90 7.89 -35.71 12.13
N GLY A 91 7.11 -36.61 11.54
CA GLY A 91 6.15 -36.29 10.48
C GLY A 91 5.09 -35.28 10.94
N THR A 92 4.51 -35.50 12.12
CA THR A 92 3.50 -34.60 12.72
C THR A 92 4.09 -33.22 13.01
N ILE A 93 5.29 -33.16 13.59
CA ILE A 93 5.99 -31.89 13.85
C ILE A 93 6.23 -31.13 12.54
N SER A 94 6.72 -31.82 11.51
CA SER A 94 6.99 -31.22 10.20
C SER A 94 5.71 -30.65 9.57
N GLN A 95 4.60 -31.38 9.69
CA GLN A 95 3.29 -30.93 9.22
C GLN A 95 2.80 -29.69 9.97
N LEU A 96 2.87 -29.69 11.30
CA LEU A 96 2.47 -28.54 12.13
C LEU A 96 3.33 -27.30 11.83
N GLN A 97 4.64 -27.48 11.64
CA GLN A 97 5.54 -26.40 11.23
C GLN A 97 5.16 -25.83 9.86
N ALA A 98 4.85 -26.69 8.88
CA ALA A 98 4.41 -26.27 7.56
C ALA A 98 3.10 -25.46 7.64
N GLN A 99 2.14 -25.91 8.44
CA GLN A 99 0.89 -25.17 8.67
C GLN A 99 1.15 -23.80 9.29
N LEU A 100 2.02 -23.71 10.30
CA LEU A 100 2.37 -22.45 10.95
C LEU A 100 3.01 -21.45 9.98
N ILE A 101 3.90 -21.91 9.10
CA ILE A 101 4.51 -21.09 8.06
C ILE A 101 3.44 -20.56 7.09
N ILE A 102 2.52 -21.41 6.62
CA ILE A 102 1.43 -21.02 5.71
C ILE A 102 0.52 -19.97 6.36
N GLN A 103 0.16 -20.16 7.64
CA GLN A 103 -0.66 -19.21 8.39
C GLN A 103 0.06 -17.87 8.56
N ASN A 104 1.35 -17.89 8.91
CA ASN A 104 2.13 -16.67 9.04
C ASN A 104 2.23 -15.92 7.69
N MET A 105 2.46 -16.62 6.59
CA MET A 105 2.44 -16.03 5.24
C MET A 105 1.08 -15.38 4.92
N HIS A 106 -0.02 -16.03 5.28
CA HIS A 106 -1.36 -15.47 5.09
C HIS A 106 -1.58 -14.21 5.92
N LEU A 107 -1.18 -14.22 7.20
CA LEU A 107 -1.28 -13.06 8.09
C LEU A 107 -0.45 -11.87 7.57
N VAL A 108 0.78 -12.12 7.11
CA VAL A 108 1.63 -11.09 6.48
C VAL A 108 0.94 -10.49 5.25
N LYS A 109 0.29 -11.32 4.43
CA LYS A 109 -0.46 -10.85 3.25
C LYS A 109 -1.70 -10.03 3.64
N MET A 110 -2.45 -10.46 4.66
CA MET A 110 -3.56 -9.67 5.22
C MET A 110 -3.07 -8.32 5.76
N ASN A 111 -2.01 -8.31 6.56
CA ASN A 111 -1.45 -7.08 7.14
C ASN A 111 -1.01 -6.11 6.04
N LYS A 112 -0.34 -6.60 4.99
CA LYS A 112 0.01 -5.76 3.83
C LYS A 112 -1.24 -5.21 3.13
N ALA A 113 -2.28 -6.03 2.94
CA ALA A 113 -3.53 -5.59 2.32
C ALA A 113 -4.26 -4.54 3.16
N LEU A 114 -4.29 -4.71 4.49
CA LEU A 114 -4.83 -3.74 5.44
C LEU A 114 -4.02 -2.44 5.40
N GLN A 115 -2.70 -2.51 5.50
CA GLN A 115 -1.82 -1.34 5.39
C GLN A 115 -1.99 -0.61 4.05
N MET A 116 -2.14 -1.31 2.93
CA MET A 116 -2.41 -0.66 1.65
C MET A 116 -3.75 0.07 1.64
N LYS A 117 -4.80 -0.52 2.22
CA LYS A 117 -6.12 0.14 2.34
C LYS A 117 -6.09 1.32 3.32
N GLU A 118 -5.32 1.22 4.40
CA GLU A 118 -5.06 2.33 5.32
C GLU A 118 -4.28 3.45 4.63
N LYS A 119 -3.24 3.14 3.86
CA LYS A 119 -2.47 4.11 3.06
C LYS A 119 -3.30 4.82 1.98
N VAL A 120 -4.27 4.13 1.38
CA VAL A 120 -5.23 4.79 0.47
C VAL A 120 -6.10 5.79 1.23
N LYS A 121 -6.41 5.52 2.51
CA LYS A 121 -7.07 6.47 3.41
C LYS A 121 -6.11 7.50 4.02
N GLU A 122 -4.79 7.30 4.02
CA GLU A 122 -3.79 8.32 4.43
C GLU A 122 -3.75 9.52 3.49
N ALA A 123 -4.20 9.35 2.24
CA ALA A 123 -4.44 10.48 1.33
C ALA A 123 -5.63 11.35 1.79
N ASP A 124 -6.53 10.76 2.58
CA ASP A 124 -7.60 11.46 3.29
C ASP A 124 -7.01 12.07 4.56
N VAL A 125 -7.13 13.38 4.72
CA VAL A 125 -6.34 14.23 5.65
C VAL A 125 -6.66 13.99 7.13
N HIS A 126 -7.41 12.94 7.46
CA HIS A 126 -7.69 12.56 8.84
C HIS A 126 -6.42 12.05 9.51
N LEU A 127 -6.09 12.73 10.62
CA LEU A 127 -4.90 12.52 11.43
C LEU A 127 -4.66 11.02 11.62
N GLN A 128 -3.57 10.51 11.03
CA GLN A 128 -3.21 9.12 11.18
C GLN A 128 -2.69 8.93 12.61
N LEU A 129 -3.60 8.60 13.52
CA LEU A 129 -3.29 8.37 14.93
C LEU A 129 -2.29 7.20 15.12
N PHE A 130 -2.17 6.33 14.11
CA PHE A 130 -1.33 5.13 14.14
C PHE A 130 -0.59 4.91 12.82
N PRO A 131 0.55 5.60 12.58
CA PRO A 131 1.38 5.29 11.43
C PRO A 131 1.92 3.86 11.53
N GLY A 132 1.58 3.01 10.56
CA GLY A 132 2.01 1.60 10.47
C GLY A 132 1.03 0.56 11.00
N GLY A 133 -0.14 0.96 11.53
CA GLY A 133 -1.21 0.03 11.94
C GLY A 133 -0.97 -0.70 13.27
N PHE A 134 0.09 -0.34 14.00
CA PHE A 134 0.35 -0.86 15.35
C PHE A 134 -0.35 0.03 16.38
N GLY A 135 -1.00 -0.58 17.37
CA GLY A 135 -1.56 0.16 18.51
C GLY A 135 -0.44 0.88 19.24
N ARG A 136 -0.52 2.21 19.32
CA ARG A 136 0.39 3.04 20.11
C ARG A 136 -0.30 3.50 21.38
N VAL A 137 0.47 3.58 22.46
CA VAL A 137 0.01 4.19 23.71
C VAL A 137 -0.06 5.70 23.49
N LEU A 138 -1.26 6.28 23.65
CA LEU A 138 -1.55 7.69 23.31
C LEU A 138 -0.87 8.72 24.23
N THR A 139 -0.18 8.26 25.27
CA THR A 139 0.59 9.11 26.19
C THR A 139 2.08 9.14 25.87
N ASP A 140 2.53 8.45 24.83
CA ASP A 140 3.93 8.42 24.46
C ASP A 140 4.38 9.77 23.88
N ASN A 141 5.59 10.22 24.22
CA ASN A 141 6.12 11.53 23.79
C ASN A 141 6.23 11.62 22.25
N ASP A 142 6.46 10.48 21.61
CA ASP A 142 6.46 10.34 20.15
C ASP A 142 5.10 10.65 19.53
N PHE A 143 3.99 10.41 20.23
CA PHE A 143 2.66 10.73 19.74
C PHE A 143 2.37 12.24 19.85
N ILE A 144 2.79 12.85 20.97
CA ILE A 144 2.63 14.29 21.21
C ILE A 144 3.38 15.10 20.13
N THR A 145 4.65 14.76 19.88
CA THR A 145 5.46 15.43 18.84
C THR A 145 4.84 15.28 17.44
N LEU A 146 4.28 14.11 17.13
CA LEU A 146 3.63 13.85 15.84
C LEU A 146 2.34 14.66 15.67
N GLN A 147 1.61 14.88 16.76
CA GLN A 147 0.43 15.74 16.77
C GLN A 147 0.79 17.22 16.56
N GLU A 148 1.84 17.70 17.22
CA GLU A 148 2.35 19.07 17.06
C GLU A 148 2.82 19.34 15.62
N ASP A 149 3.59 18.41 15.04
CA ASP A 149 4.01 18.47 13.65
C ASP A 149 2.82 18.53 12.67
N ALA A 150 1.78 17.73 12.93
CA ALA A 150 0.58 17.73 12.11
C ALA A 150 -0.18 19.07 12.19
N MET A 151 -0.25 19.68 13.37
CA MET A 151 -0.81 21.03 13.55
C MET A 151 0.02 22.08 12.81
N GLY A 152 1.35 22.02 12.91
CA GLY A 152 2.27 22.89 12.19
C GLY A 152 2.10 22.82 10.67
N ARG A 153 1.98 21.59 10.12
CA ARG A 153 1.72 21.39 8.68
C ARG A 153 0.37 21.95 8.23
N LYS A 154 -0.68 21.84 9.05
CA LYS A 154 -1.99 22.45 8.76
C LYS A 154 -1.89 23.98 8.72
N ALA A 155 -1.28 24.59 9.73
CA ALA A 155 -1.08 26.04 9.79
C ALA A 155 -0.27 26.56 8.58
N ALA A 156 0.81 25.85 8.20
CA ALA A 156 1.60 26.20 7.03
C ALA A 156 0.78 26.15 5.73
N LYS A 157 0.00 25.07 5.51
CA LYS A 157 -0.89 24.94 4.34
C LYS A 157 -1.93 26.07 4.28
N ASP A 158 -2.53 26.42 5.41
CA ASP A 158 -3.53 27.48 5.47
C ASP A 158 -2.92 28.86 5.21
N SER A 159 -1.73 29.12 5.74
CA SER A 159 -0.98 30.34 5.43
C SER A 159 -0.66 30.44 3.93
N GLN A 160 -0.28 29.32 3.29
CA GLN A 160 0.03 29.28 1.86
C GLN A 160 -1.23 29.51 1.02
N LYS A 161 -2.37 28.92 1.40
CA LYS A 161 -3.67 29.16 0.74
C LYS A 161 -4.06 30.63 0.81
N ARG A 162 -3.91 31.27 1.98
CA ARG A 162 -4.16 32.72 2.16
C ARG A 162 -3.27 33.55 1.26
N ARG A 163 -1.95 33.28 1.24
CA ARG A 163 -0.99 33.97 0.34
C ARG A 163 -1.37 33.82 -1.14
N LYS A 164 -1.75 32.62 -1.57
CA LYS A 164 -2.20 32.36 -2.95
C LYS A 164 -3.49 33.10 -3.29
N LYS A 165 -4.43 33.20 -2.36
CA LYS A 165 -5.69 33.97 -2.55
C LYS A 165 -5.39 35.46 -2.74
N VAL A 166 -4.60 36.06 -1.84
CA VAL A 166 -4.20 37.47 -1.93
C VAL A 166 -3.45 37.75 -3.24
N ALA A 167 -2.53 36.87 -3.66
CA ALA A 167 -1.81 37.03 -4.93
C ALA A 167 -2.74 37.01 -6.16
N ARG A 168 -3.81 36.19 -6.14
CA ARG A 168 -4.82 36.14 -7.20
C ARG A 168 -5.65 37.41 -7.23
N GLU A 169 -6.09 37.90 -6.07
CA GLU A 169 -6.87 39.14 -5.94
C GLU A 169 -6.05 40.34 -6.44
N ASN A 170 -4.78 40.43 -6.04
CA ASN A 170 -3.87 41.48 -6.51
C ASN A 170 -3.66 41.43 -8.03
N LYS A 171 -3.45 40.22 -8.59
CA LYS A 171 -3.32 40.06 -10.05
C LYS A 171 -4.59 40.49 -10.78
N GLN A 172 -5.76 40.17 -10.24
CA GLN A 172 -7.04 40.56 -10.82
C GLN A 172 -7.25 42.08 -10.77
N ALA A 173 -6.86 42.73 -9.66
CA ALA A 173 -6.92 44.18 -9.53
C ALA A 173 -6.00 44.89 -10.54
N ILE A 174 -4.76 44.41 -10.70
CA ILE A 174 -3.80 44.96 -11.68
C ILE A 174 -4.34 44.82 -13.12
N LEU A 175 -4.86 43.64 -13.48
CA LEU A 175 -5.44 43.41 -14.82
C LEU A 175 -6.69 44.27 -15.06
N ALA A 176 -7.52 44.48 -14.04
CA ALA A 176 -8.69 45.35 -14.14
C ALA A 176 -8.28 46.81 -14.39
N GLU A 177 -7.26 47.29 -13.67
CA GLU A 177 -6.74 48.65 -13.87
C GLU A 177 -6.11 48.83 -15.25
N GLN A 178 -5.29 47.87 -15.71
CA GLN A 178 -4.74 47.89 -17.07
C GLN A 178 -5.84 47.90 -18.14
N LYS A 179 -6.92 47.12 -17.94
CA LYS A 179 -8.06 47.09 -18.86
C LYS A 179 -8.81 48.43 -18.86
N ARG A 180 -8.96 49.07 -17.71
CA ARG A 180 -9.57 50.41 -17.57
C ARG A 180 -8.75 51.46 -18.34
N GLN A 181 -7.44 51.49 -18.10
CA GLN A 181 -6.52 52.42 -18.78
C GLN A 181 -6.52 52.20 -20.30
N TRP A 182 -6.48 50.94 -20.74
CA TRP A 182 -6.56 50.63 -22.17
C TRP A 182 -7.89 51.07 -22.81
N GLY A 183 -9.00 50.96 -22.08
CA GLY A 183 -10.30 51.45 -22.53
C GLY A 183 -10.30 52.96 -22.80
N ILE A 184 -9.70 53.74 -21.90
CA ILE A 184 -9.57 55.20 -22.04
C ILE A 184 -8.69 55.55 -23.26
N ILE A 185 -7.54 54.89 -23.40
CA ILE A 185 -6.63 55.09 -24.55
C ILE A 185 -7.36 54.79 -25.86
N ARG A 186 -8.14 53.70 -25.90
CA ARG A 186 -8.90 53.29 -27.10
C ARG A 186 -9.95 54.32 -27.48
N GLN A 187 -10.74 54.81 -26.51
CA GLN A 187 -11.75 55.84 -26.74
C GLN A 187 -11.13 57.14 -27.24
N SER A 188 -10.01 57.57 -26.64
CA SER A 188 -9.27 58.75 -27.09
C SER A 188 -8.76 58.61 -28.53
N ASN A 189 -8.19 57.44 -28.87
CA ASN A 189 -7.71 57.19 -30.23
C ASN A 189 -8.84 57.08 -31.26
N GLU A 190 -10.00 56.55 -30.87
CA GLU A 190 -11.19 56.50 -31.72
C GLU A 190 -11.72 57.91 -32.01
N ALA A 191 -11.82 58.76 -30.98
CA ALA A 191 -12.19 60.17 -31.15
C ALA A 191 -11.19 60.93 -32.04
N ALA A 192 -9.88 60.74 -31.82
CA ALA A 192 -8.83 61.33 -32.65
C ALA A 192 -8.91 60.83 -34.10
N SER A 193 -9.19 59.54 -34.32
CA SER A 193 -9.33 58.96 -35.66
C SER A 193 -10.59 59.47 -36.37
N ALA A 194 -11.69 59.69 -35.64
CA ALA A 194 -12.91 60.28 -36.18
C ALA A 194 -12.69 61.74 -36.60
N ALA A 195 -12.07 62.55 -35.72
CA ALA A 195 -11.70 63.94 -36.03
C ALA A 195 -10.77 64.01 -37.26
N TYR A 196 -9.75 63.14 -37.31
CA TYR A 196 -8.84 63.02 -38.44
C TYR A 196 -9.57 62.69 -39.76
N LYS A 197 -10.54 61.77 -39.74
CA LYS A 197 -11.33 61.42 -40.93
C LYS A 197 -12.17 62.60 -41.42
N VAL A 198 -12.76 63.37 -40.49
CA VAL A 198 -13.52 64.58 -40.82
C VAL A 198 -12.61 65.63 -41.46
N GLU A 199 -11.45 65.91 -40.87
CA GLU A 199 -10.45 66.84 -41.43
C GLU A 199 -9.94 66.38 -42.79
N CYS A 200 -9.68 65.08 -42.96
CA CYS A 200 -9.28 64.55 -44.26
C CYS A 200 -10.39 64.69 -45.31
N ALA A 201 -11.66 64.51 -44.92
CA ALA A 201 -12.80 64.70 -45.80
C ALA A 201 -12.96 66.18 -46.22
N THR A 202 -12.78 67.13 -45.30
CA THR A 202 -12.84 68.57 -45.61
C THR A 202 -11.68 68.99 -46.51
N LEU A 203 -10.45 68.54 -46.23
CA LEU A 203 -9.28 68.83 -47.08
C LEU A 203 -9.40 68.21 -48.47
N LYS A 204 -10.03 67.04 -48.58
CA LYS A 204 -10.35 66.41 -49.87
C LYS A 204 -11.38 67.25 -50.65
N ALA A 205 -12.41 67.77 -49.99
CA ALA A 205 -13.40 68.65 -50.61
C ALA A 205 -12.79 69.98 -51.09
N LEU A 206 -11.80 70.50 -50.37
CA LEU A 206 -11.03 71.70 -50.73
C LEU A 206 -9.96 71.46 -51.82
N GLY A 207 -9.85 70.24 -52.36
CA GLY A 207 -8.94 69.92 -53.47
C GLY A 207 -7.45 69.90 -53.10
N LYS A 208 -7.09 69.87 -51.81
CA LYS A 208 -5.68 69.84 -51.38
C LYS A 208 -5.04 68.49 -51.71
N LYS A 209 -3.78 68.51 -52.15
CA LYS A 209 -3.00 67.30 -52.44
C LYS A 209 -2.82 66.47 -51.16
N LYS A 210 -2.87 65.14 -51.31
CA LYS A 210 -2.78 64.18 -50.20
C LYS A 210 -1.50 64.28 -49.36
N ARG A 211 -0.43 64.87 -49.92
CA ARG A 211 0.84 65.10 -49.22
C ARG A 211 0.73 66.17 -48.11
N ASP A 212 -0.26 67.06 -48.21
CA ASP A 212 -0.50 68.16 -47.28
C ASP A 212 -1.54 67.80 -46.20
N TRP A 213 -1.97 66.53 -46.15
CA TRP A 213 -2.93 66.07 -45.15
C TRP A 213 -2.22 65.83 -43.82
N PRO A 214 -2.92 66.02 -42.69
CA PRO A 214 -2.35 65.70 -41.38
C PRO A 214 -1.92 64.23 -41.32
N LYS A 215 -0.96 63.93 -40.44
CA LYS A 215 -0.55 62.54 -40.18
C LYS A 215 -1.65 61.83 -39.39
N ALA A 216 -1.93 60.57 -39.75
CA ALA A 216 -2.92 59.78 -39.04
C ALA A 216 -2.52 59.58 -37.56
N PRO A 217 -3.49 59.62 -36.63
CA PRO A 217 -3.21 59.38 -35.23
C PRO A 217 -2.68 57.95 -35.02
N THR A 218 -1.60 57.82 -34.26
CA THR A 218 -1.01 56.54 -33.90
C THR A 218 -1.54 56.08 -32.54
N CYS A 219 -2.15 54.89 -32.52
CA CYS A 219 -2.61 54.29 -31.27
C CYS A 219 -1.41 54.01 -30.36
N GLN A 220 -1.48 54.47 -29.11
CA GLN A 220 -0.45 54.16 -28.11
C GLN A 220 -0.43 52.65 -27.82
N LYS A 221 0.74 52.13 -27.42
CA LYS A 221 0.88 50.71 -27.06
C LYS A 221 0.11 50.43 -25.76
N LYS A 222 -0.40 49.20 -25.66
CA LYS A 222 -1.11 48.75 -24.46
C LYS A 222 -0.18 48.74 -23.24
N PRO A 223 -0.59 49.33 -22.10
CA PRO A 223 0.15 49.27 -20.84
C PRO A 223 0.10 47.89 -20.17
#